data_AF-A0A7X2IV63-F1
#
_entry.id   AF-A0A7X2IV63-F1
#
_cell.length_a   1.000
_cell.length_b   1.000
_cell.length_c   1.000
_cell.angle_alpha   90.00
_cell.angle_beta   90.00
_cell.angle_gamma   90.00
#
_symmetry.space_group_name_H-M   'P 1'
#
loop_
_entity.id
_entity.type
_entity.pdbx_description
1 polymer ?
#
loop_
_entity_poly.entity_id
_entity_poly.type
_entity_poly.pdbx_seq_one_letter_code
_entity_poly.pdbx_strand_id
1 'polypeptide(L)'
;MNWLWTFNWLGAAVLAAGLCSAALYVRRGGGKRRWTDAGLALAAAVALAALLSEPVRPAHVAEALAIASDDPGDALSRALQAVPEAGALALTGHGLTQAQWEDLPARPLRWDAPKGDVLALEFARTVPLGRAFVLTVRRSQPAPGWRLQLLAENGQVLAETAAGPAQEGAQVSRGAAQLSVTWLPPLAEQLVLRARLLDSKGNAFAEGPVPLLVTEPVPLQVAGRFGAPSFDTRVLNDVLTASGAIVDWQTTLGKGLSRSESARAPLDKPNAQFIDAAWFEAAPPPARAALLGQVAQGLPLVVLGGNAGEPAVWQRELALPLIPQSPTTEKEDARVFGAGAQQLALPPAGFNPSVQASATWRVLASDRNGKPWLWQRPWKQGSIVWVGVADWHRHAIASPAALGAWWQTLFDAAVSGGAQGVLWEQPDAMPVAGLRTQVCARGVAPGTPLTVQGMPELAWQARSGNAEGLCAAFLPRRAGWHSMASGDARHAVYVYGERDWPQWRQGLRQQATRAYAARTPAAASIRDRYTPVPAWPFALAFAAAMLALWYRERSSR
;
A
#
# COMPACT_ATOMS: atom_id res chain seq x y z
N MET A 1 -30.24 -22.06 -20.50
CA MET A 1 -31.31 -21.35 -21.23
C MET A 1 -32.50 -21.17 -20.29
N ASN A 2 -32.44 -20.21 -19.37
CA ASN A 2 -33.57 -19.83 -18.50
C ASN A 2 -33.83 -18.35 -18.75
N TRP A 3 -34.69 -18.07 -19.71
CA TRP A 3 -35.19 -16.74 -20.03
C TRP A 3 -36.54 -16.56 -19.35
N LEU A 4 -36.69 -15.46 -18.57
CA LEU A 4 -37.95 -14.82 -18.18
C LEU A 4 -38.79 -15.69 -17.20
N TRP A 5 -39.40 -15.21 -16.13
CA TRP A 5 -40.37 -14.14 -16.04
C TRP A 5 -40.35 -13.59 -14.60
N THR A 6 -39.96 -12.34 -14.39
CA THR A 6 -40.63 -11.57 -13.34
C THR A 6 -42.04 -11.34 -13.86
N PHE A 7 -42.98 -12.17 -13.42
CA PHE A 7 -44.40 -12.04 -13.76
C PHE A 7 -44.88 -10.68 -13.27
N ASN A 8 -44.90 -9.69 -14.17
CA ASN A 8 -45.36 -8.35 -13.85
C ASN A 8 -46.90 -8.37 -13.84
N TRP A 9 -47.46 -8.75 -12.70
CA TRP A 9 -48.91 -8.88 -12.46
C TRP A 9 -49.70 -7.63 -12.89
N LEU A 10 -49.07 -6.45 -12.81
CA LEU A 10 -49.65 -5.19 -13.28
C LEU A 10 -49.88 -5.18 -14.80
N GLY A 11 -48.90 -5.63 -15.59
CA GLY A 11 -49.05 -5.73 -17.04
C GLY A 11 -50.12 -6.75 -17.45
N ALA A 12 -50.20 -7.88 -16.74
CA ALA A 12 -51.22 -8.89 -16.96
C ALA A 12 -52.63 -8.39 -16.61
N ALA A 13 -52.78 -7.66 -15.50
CA ALA A 13 -54.05 -7.07 -15.08
C ALA A 13 -54.54 -6.01 -16.08
N VAL A 14 -53.64 -5.18 -16.62
CA VAL A 14 -53.96 -4.19 -17.66
C VAL A 14 -54.44 -4.83 -18.95
N LEU A 15 -53.78 -5.91 -19.41
CA LEU A 15 -54.23 -6.67 -20.58
C LEU A 15 -55.60 -7.31 -20.36
N ALA A 16 -55.84 -7.88 -19.18
CA ALA A 16 -57.13 -8.47 -18.83
C ALA A 16 -58.25 -7.41 -18.84
N ALA A 17 -58.02 -6.25 -18.22
CA ALA A 17 -58.96 -5.14 -18.22
C ALA A 17 -59.24 -4.59 -19.64
N GLY A 18 -58.20 -4.52 -20.48
CA GLY A 18 -58.31 -4.15 -21.89
C GLY A 18 -59.15 -5.13 -22.72
N LEU A 19 -58.91 -6.43 -22.54
CA LEU A 19 -59.69 -7.50 -23.19
C LEU A 19 -61.16 -7.48 -22.74
N CYS A 20 -61.44 -7.29 -21.45
CA CYS A 20 -62.80 -7.14 -20.94
C CYS A 20 -63.49 -5.90 -21.54
N SER A 21 -62.78 -4.78 -21.65
CA SER A 21 -63.31 -3.54 -22.24
C SER A 21 -63.62 -3.73 -23.73
N ALA A 22 -62.71 -4.33 -24.50
CA ALA A 22 -62.93 -4.65 -25.90
C ALA A 22 -64.13 -5.60 -26.10
N ALA A 23 -64.25 -6.64 -25.26
CA ALA A 23 -65.38 -7.57 -25.28
C ALA A 23 -66.72 -6.87 -24.99
N LEU A 24 -66.74 -5.90 -24.07
CA LEU A 24 -67.92 -5.09 -23.80
C LEU A 24 -68.32 -4.21 -25.00
N TYR A 25 -67.36 -3.59 -25.70
CA TYR A 25 -67.65 -2.82 -26.92
C TYR A 25 -68.26 -3.67 -28.04
N VAL A 26 -67.77 -4.90 -28.21
CA VAL A 26 -68.32 -5.87 -29.17
C VAL A 26 -69.71 -6.34 -28.76
N ARG A 27 -69.93 -6.63 -27.47
CA ARG A 27 -71.20 -7.17 -26.96
C ARG A 27 -72.34 -6.15 -26.98
N ARG A 28 -72.05 -4.85 -26.81
CA ARG A 28 -73.09 -3.81 -26.66
C ARG A 28 -73.62 -3.20 -27.96
N GLY A 29 -73.13 -3.57 -29.16
CA GLY A 29 -73.69 -3.02 -30.39
C GLY A 29 -73.36 -3.82 -31.65
N GLY A 30 -74.40 -4.40 -32.27
CA GLY A 30 -74.34 -5.17 -33.51
C GLY A 30 -74.13 -4.34 -34.79
N GLY A 31 -73.27 -3.31 -34.76
CA GLY A 31 -72.97 -2.46 -35.93
C GLY A 31 -71.48 -2.43 -36.28
N LYS A 32 -71.15 -2.48 -37.59
CA LYS A 32 -69.77 -2.48 -38.14
C LYS A 32 -68.86 -1.37 -37.56
N ARG A 33 -69.41 -0.24 -37.09
CA ARG A 33 -68.64 0.89 -36.55
C ARG A 33 -67.96 0.64 -35.20
N ARG A 34 -68.37 -0.36 -34.40
CA ARG A 34 -67.84 -0.58 -33.03
C ARG A 34 -66.64 -1.53 -32.95
N TRP A 35 -66.34 -2.26 -34.02
CA TRP A 35 -65.16 -3.12 -34.10
C TRP A 35 -63.85 -2.33 -34.03
N THR A 36 -63.83 -1.14 -34.62
CA THR A 36 -62.68 -0.24 -34.56
C THR A 36 -62.44 0.32 -33.15
N ASP A 37 -63.50 0.53 -32.35
CA ASP A 37 -63.36 0.98 -30.95
C ASP A 37 -62.80 -0.13 -30.07
N ALA A 38 -63.25 -1.38 -30.28
CA ALA A 38 -62.68 -2.55 -29.62
C ALA A 38 -61.18 -2.74 -29.98
N GLY A 39 -60.81 -2.52 -31.23
CA GLY A 39 -59.41 -2.55 -31.68
C GLY A 39 -58.54 -1.46 -31.03
N LEU A 40 -59.06 -0.24 -30.89
CA LEU A 40 -58.36 0.85 -30.21
C LEU A 40 -58.19 0.61 -28.71
N ALA A 41 -59.21 0.06 -28.04
CA ALA A 41 -59.12 -0.31 -26.62
C ALA A 41 -58.07 -1.40 -26.37
N LEU A 42 -58.00 -2.40 -27.27
CA LEU A 42 -56.99 -3.45 -27.20
C LEU A 42 -55.58 -2.90 -27.48
N ALA A 43 -55.43 -2.05 -28.49
CA ALA A 43 -54.16 -1.39 -28.80
C ALA A 43 -53.66 -0.52 -27.63
N ALA A 44 -54.56 0.23 -26.98
CA ALA A 44 -54.24 1.01 -25.79
C ALA A 44 -53.77 0.11 -24.63
N ALA A 45 -54.48 -1.00 -24.38
CA ALA A 45 -54.11 -1.94 -23.32
C ALA A 45 -52.75 -2.62 -23.58
N VAL A 46 -52.47 -3.01 -24.84
CA VAL A 46 -51.18 -3.59 -25.23
C VAL A 46 -50.05 -2.56 -25.08
N ALA A 47 -50.27 -1.31 -25.51
CA ALA A 47 -49.28 -0.25 -25.38
C ALA A 47 -48.99 0.09 -23.91
N LEU A 48 -50.02 0.14 -23.06
CA LEU A 48 -49.87 0.39 -21.62
C LEU A 48 -49.20 -0.78 -20.91
N ALA A 49 -49.54 -2.02 -21.26
CA ALA A 49 -48.87 -3.21 -20.71
C ALA A 49 -47.39 -3.25 -21.12
N ALA A 50 -47.06 -2.88 -22.37
CA ALA A 50 -45.69 -2.75 -22.84
C ALA A 50 -44.93 -1.65 -22.07
N LEU A 51 -45.56 -0.50 -21.84
CA LEU A 51 -45.00 0.60 -21.05
C LEU A 51 -44.66 0.17 -19.61
N LEU A 52 -45.55 -0.59 -18.98
CA LEU A 52 -45.38 -1.08 -17.60
C LEU A 52 -44.39 -2.26 -17.50
N SER A 53 -44.11 -2.95 -18.60
CA SER A 53 -43.25 -4.13 -18.63
C SER A 53 -41.75 -3.83 -18.66
N GLU A 54 -41.35 -2.56 -18.75
CA GLU A 54 -39.96 -2.11 -18.88
C GLU A 54 -39.14 -2.99 -19.85
N PRO A 55 -39.47 -3.00 -21.16
CA PRO A 55 -38.80 -3.87 -22.11
C PRO A 55 -37.31 -3.53 -22.16
N VAL A 56 -36.46 -4.55 -22.03
CA VAL A 56 -35.01 -4.38 -22.00
C VAL A 56 -34.40 -5.02 -23.23
N ARG A 57 -33.48 -4.33 -23.93
CA ARG A 57 -32.73 -4.88 -25.07
C ARG A 57 -31.38 -5.41 -24.61
N PRO A 58 -30.88 -6.52 -25.18
CA PRO A 58 -29.51 -6.94 -24.93
C PRO A 58 -28.55 -5.83 -25.38
N ALA A 59 -27.74 -5.32 -24.47
CA ALA A 59 -26.65 -4.42 -24.76
C ALA A 59 -25.55 -5.18 -25.49
N HIS A 60 -24.97 -4.59 -26.54
CA HIS A 60 -23.74 -5.08 -27.14
C HIS A 60 -22.59 -4.92 -26.14
N VAL A 61 -22.42 -5.89 -25.26
CA VAL A 61 -21.21 -6.00 -24.43
C VAL A 61 -20.13 -6.57 -25.34
N ALA A 62 -19.07 -5.80 -25.59
CA ALA A 62 -17.89 -6.29 -26.31
C ALA A 62 -17.41 -7.58 -25.65
N GLU A 63 -17.17 -8.61 -26.47
CA GLU A 63 -16.76 -9.93 -25.98
C GLU A 63 -15.48 -9.79 -25.14
N ALA A 64 -15.50 -10.35 -23.92
CA ALA A 64 -14.37 -10.24 -23.02
C ALA A 64 -13.22 -11.10 -23.54
N LEU A 65 -12.05 -10.49 -23.74
CA LEU A 65 -10.86 -11.20 -24.17
C LEU A 65 -10.42 -12.17 -23.07
N ALA A 66 -10.36 -13.46 -23.41
CA ALA A 66 -9.92 -14.51 -22.49
C ALA A 66 -8.40 -14.52 -22.37
N ILE A 67 -7.89 -14.46 -21.13
CA ILE A 67 -6.45 -14.53 -20.81
C ILE A 67 -6.23 -15.68 -19.83
N ALA A 68 -5.37 -16.62 -20.20
CA ALA A 68 -4.90 -17.69 -19.32
C ALA A 68 -3.50 -17.35 -18.79
N SER A 69 -3.40 -16.98 -17.51
CA SER A 69 -2.16 -16.43 -16.93
C SER A 69 -1.13 -17.47 -16.49
N ASP A 70 -1.56 -18.71 -16.30
CA ASP A 70 -0.72 -19.81 -15.82
C ASP A 70 -0.13 -20.66 -16.97
N ASP A 71 -0.47 -20.34 -18.23
CA ASP A 71 0.11 -20.94 -19.44
C ASP A 71 1.11 -19.95 -20.09
N PRO A 72 2.36 -19.89 -19.59
CA PRO A 72 3.36 -18.94 -20.10
C PRO A 72 3.81 -19.34 -21.51
N GLY A 73 3.84 -18.37 -22.44
CA GLY A 73 4.34 -18.57 -23.79
C GLY A 73 3.70 -17.64 -24.80
N ASP A 74 3.83 -17.98 -26.08
CA ASP A 74 3.33 -17.17 -27.20
C ASP A 74 1.81 -16.95 -27.16
N ALA A 75 1.06 -17.86 -26.55
CA ALA A 75 -0.38 -17.70 -26.35
C ALA A 75 -0.70 -16.53 -25.41
N LEU A 76 -0.03 -16.47 -24.25
CA LEU A 76 -0.17 -15.36 -23.31
C LEU A 76 0.30 -14.05 -23.94
N SER A 77 1.46 -14.04 -24.60
CA SER A 77 1.99 -12.84 -25.27
C SER A 77 1.01 -12.29 -26.33
N ARG A 78 0.44 -13.15 -27.16
CA ARG A 78 -0.59 -12.75 -28.14
C ARG A 78 -1.86 -12.22 -27.48
N ALA A 79 -2.31 -12.86 -26.40
CA ALA A 79 -3.47 -12.37 -25.65
C ALA A 79 -3.20 -10.98 -25.04
N LEU A 80 -2.03 -10.74 -24.48
CA LEU A 80 -1.67 -9.43 -23.93
C LEU A 80 -1.60 -8.33 -25.01
N GLN A 81 -1.12 -8.66 -26.21
CA GLN A 81 -1.09 -7.72 -27.35
C GLN A 81 -2.50 -7.31 -27.83
N ALA A 82 -3.52 -8.15 -27.63
CA ALA A 82 -4.90 -7.86 -28.02
C ALA A 82 -5.69 -7.06 -26.96
N VAL A 83 -5.14 -6.86 -25.75
CA VAL A 83 -5.80 -6.11 -24.65
C VAL A 83 -6.17 -4.67 -25.01
N PRO A 84 -5.37 -3.90 -25.77
CA PRO A 84 -5.74 -2.53 -26.14
C PRO A 84 -7.05 -2.44 -26.92
N GLU A 85 -7.39 -3.45 -27.73
CA GLU A 85 -8.61 -3.49 -28.53
C GLU A 85 -9.80 -4.13 -27.78
N ALA A 86 -9.55 -4.78 -26.65
CA ALA A 86 -10.57 -5.46 -25.86
C ALA A 86 -11.45 -4.47 -25.06
N GLY A 87 -12.77 -4.69 -25.07
CA GLY A 87 -13.71 -3.92 -24.24
C GLY A 87 -13.79 -4.39 -22.78
N ALA A 88 -13.41 -5.65 -22.51
CA ALA A 88 -13.33 -6.24 -21.17
C ALA A 88 -12.35 -7.42 -21.18
N LEU A 89 -11.87 -7.81 -19.99
CA LEU A 89 -10.94 -8.92 -19.79
C LEU A 89 -11.58 -10.03 -18.97
N ALA A 90 -11.38 -11.28 -19.37
CA ALA A 90 -11.73 -12.46 -18.58
C ALA A 90 -10.45 -13.24 -18.29
N LEU A 91 -9.99 -13.19 -17.05
CA LEU A 91 -8.71 -13.79 -16.64
C LEU A 91 -8.94 -15.11 -15.90
N THR A 92 -8.14 -16.11 -16.24
CA THR A 92 -8.05 -17.39 -15.53
C THR A 92 -6.64 -17.60 -15.00
N GLY A 93 -6.53 -18.33 -13.88
CA GLY A 93 -5.25 -18.56 -13.19
C GLY A 93 -4.90 -17.51 -12.14
N HIS A 94 -3.65 -17.53 -11.69
CA HIS A 94 -3.18 -16.72 -10.55
C HIS A 94 -3.01 -15.23 -10.88
N GLY A 95 -3.10 -14.87 -12.15
CA GLY A 95 -3.07 -13.51 -12.64
C GLY A 95 -1.72 -13.07 -13.21
N LEU A 96 -1.61 -11.79 -13.58
CA LEU A 96 -0.40 -11.22 -14.17
C LEU A 96 0.47 -10.55 -13.10
N THR A 97 1.76 -10.36 -13.41
CA THR A 97 2.66 -9.59 -12.53
C THR A 97 2.31 -8.10 -12.55
N GLN A 98 2.82 -7.35 -11.57
CA GLN A 98 2.61 -5.90 -11.53
C GLN A 98 3.12 -5.21 -12.80
N ALA A 99 4.34 -5.50 -13.25
CA ALA A 99 4.91 -4.93 -14.46
C ALA A 99 4.04 -5.22 -15.70
N GLN A 100 3.51 -6.44 -15.84
CA GLN A 100 2.60 -6.79 -16.93
C GLN A 100 1.31 -5.97 -16.89
N TRP A 101 0.71 -5.75 -15.72
CA TRP A 101 -0.49 -4.92 -15.59
C TRP A 101 -0.25 -3.45 -15.89
N GLU A 102 0.95 -2.94 -15.60
CA GLU A 102 1.32 -1.55 -15.84
C GLU A 102 1.53 -1.25 -17.32
N ASP A 103 1.93 -2.24 -18.12
CA ASP A 103 2.10 -2.12 -19.57
C ASP A 103 0.75 -2.20 -20.32
N LEU A 104 -0.35 -2.49 -19.63
CA LEU A 104 -1.69 -2.66 -20.22
C LEU A 104 -2.62 -1.48 -19.88
N PRO A 105 -3.49 -1.07 -20.81
CA PRO A 105 -4.52 -0.08 -20.51
C PRO A 105 -5.51 -0.62 -19.46
N ALA A 106 -6.12 0.30 -18.70
CA ALA A 106 -7.18 -0.03 -17.74
C ALA A 106 -8.44 -0.51 -18.47
N ARG A 107 -8.84 -1.77 -18.25
CA ARG A 107 -10.01 -2.42 -18.83
C ARG A 107 -10.80 -3.15 -17.73
N PRO A 108 -12.14 -3.19 -17.79
CA PRO A 108 -12.93 -3.95 -16.82
C PRO A 108 -12.49 -5.42 -16.78
N LEU A 109 -12.22 -5.93 -15.58
CA LEU A 109 -11.68 -7.28 -15.35
C LEU A 109 -12.70 -8.18 -14.67
N ARG A 110 -12.96 -9.35 -15.26
CA ARG A 110 -13.62 -10.48 -14.60
C ARG A 110 -12.57 -11.52 -14.22
N TRP A 111 -12.36 -11.69 -12.93
CA TRP A 111 -11.38 -12.62 -12.38
C TRP A 111 -11.80 -13.08 -10.98
N ASP A 112 -11.77 -14.39 -10.78
CA ASP A 112 -11.92 -15.02 -9.47
C ASP A 112 -10.57 -15.63 -9.08
N ALA A 113 -10.05 -15.22 -7.92
CA ALA A 113 -8.77 -15.71 -7.44
C ALA A 113 -8.82 -17.24 -7.25
N PRO A 114 -7.88 -18.00 -7.83
CA PRO A 114 -7.82 -19.44 -7.61
C PRO A 114 -7.72 -19.77 -6.13
N LYS A 115 -8.45 -20.81 -5.71
CA LYS A 115 -8.34 -21.36 -4.37
C LYS A 115 -7.06 -22.21 -4.29
N GLY A 116 -6.16 -21.86 -3.39
CA GLY A 116 -4.89 -22.56 -3.19
C GLY A 116 -4.09 -21.95 -2.05
N ASP A 117 -3.09 -22.69 -1.56
CA ASP A 117 -2.14 -22.19 -0.57
C ASP A 117 -1.08 -21.34 -1.28
N VAL A 118 -1.21 -20.02 -1.15
CA VAL A 118 -0.23 -19.05 -1.66
C VAL A 118 0.55 -18.50 -0.48
N LEU A 119 1.81 -18.16 -0.75
CA LEU A 119 2.71 -17.60 0.24
C LEU A 119 2.89 -16.10 0.00
N ALA A 120 3.08 -15.36 1.08
CA ALA A 120 3.64 -14.01 1.03
C ALA A 120 4.89 -13.98 1.90
N LEU A 121 6.03 -13.64 1.29
CA LEU A 121 7.30 -13.44 1.98
C LEU A 121 7.55 -11.94 2.11
N GLU A 122 7.89 -11.52 3.33
CA GLU A 122 8.20 -10.14 3.69
C GLU A 122 9.55 -10.10 4.41
N PHE A 123 10.53 -9.41 3.82
CA PHE A 123 11.86 -9.22 4.39
C PHE A 123 12.55 -8.01 3.75
N ALA A 124 13.52 -7.42 4.46
CA ALA A 124 14.37 -6.37 3.92
C ALA A 124 15.44 -6.97 2.99
N ARG A 125 15.58 -6.40 1.80
CA ARG A 125 16.60 -6.82 0.80
C ARG A 125 18.01 -6.36 1.15
N THR A 126 18.10 -5.26 1.89
CA THR A 126 19.34 -4.66 2.34
C THR A 126 19.24 -4.40 3.83
N VAL A 127 20.26 -4.79 4.59
CA VAL A 127 20.32 -4.59 6.04
C VAL A 127 21.73 -4.10 6.41
N PRO A 128 21.88 -3.02 7.17
CA PRO A 128 23.18 -2.63 7.68
C PRO A 128 23.73 -3.66 8.68
N LEU A 129 25.04 -3.88 8.69
CA LEU A 129 25.69 -4.73 9.67
C LEU A 129 25.34 -4.28 11.09
N GLY A 130 25.12 -5.25 11.99
CA GLY A 130 24.65 -4.99 13.35
C GLY A 130 23.13 -4.84 13.48
N ARG A 131 22.36 -4.87 12.38
CA ARG A 131 20.89 -4.92 12.41
C ARG A 131 20.39 -6.34 12.19
N ALA A 132 19.35 -6.70 12.94
CA ALA A 132 18.71 -8.00 12.79
C ALA A 132 17.93 -8.07 11.48
N PHE A 133 18.21 -9.10 10.69
CA PHE A 133 17.41 -9.50 9.56
C PHE A 133 16.18 -10.25 10.03
N VAL A 134 15.01 -9.90 9.50
CA VAL A 134 13.73 -10.56 9.80
C VAL A 134 13.10 -11.05 8.51
N LEU A 135 12.78 -12.35 8.48
CA LEU A 135 11.98 -12.96 7.43
C LEU A 135 10.62 -13.35 7.99
N THR A 136 9.56 -12.82 7.39
CA THR A 136 8.18 -13.17 7.70
C THR A 136 7.55 -13.91 6.53
N VAL A 137 6.89 -15.03 6.83
CA VAL A 137 6.13 -15.80 5.86
C VAL A 137 4.67 -15.86 6.30
N ARG A 138 3.76 -15.53 5.40
CA ARG A 138 2.31 -15.63 5.57
C ARG A 138 1.73 -16.64 4.59
N ARG A 139 0.75 -17.41 5.06
CA ARG A 139 -0.03 -18.35 4.25
C ARG A 139 -1.44 -17.82 4.04
N SER A 140 -2.01 -18.06 2.87
CA SER A 140 -3.43 -17.78 2.64
C SER A 140 -4.35 -18.71 3.44
N GLN A 141 -3.89 -19.93 3.73
CA GLN A 141 -4.61 -20.91 4.53
C GLN A 141 -3.82 -21.21 5.81
N PRO A 142 -4.34 -20.84 7.00
CA PRO A 142 -3.71 -21.17 8.27
C PRO A 142 -3.59 -22.69 8.42
N ALA A 143 -2.44 -23.17 8.88
CA ALA A 143 -2.28 -24.57 9.24
C ALA A 143 -1.54 -24.70 10.58
N PRO A 144 -1.87 -25.70 11.41
CA PRO A 144 -1.13 -25.94 12.64
C PRO A 144 0.20 -26.66 12.38
N GLY A 145 1.19 -26.46 13.26
CA GLY A 145 2.41 -27.26 13.34
C GLY A 145 3.43 -27.12 12.19
N TRP A 146 3.22 -26.19 11.25
CA TRP A 146 4.23 -25.86 10.25
C TRP A 146 5.38 -25.03 10.85
N ARG A 147 6.54 -25.09 10.21
CA ARG A 147 7.77 -24.46 10.70
C ARG A 147 8.47 -23.69 9.59
N LEU A 148 9.14 -22.62 9.97
CA LEU A 148 9.98 -21.79 9.11
C LEU A 148 11.42 -21.91 9.58
N GLN A 149 12.30 -22.36 8.70
CA GLN A 149 13.75 -22.40 8.89
C GLN A 149 14.41 -21.39 7.95
N LEU A 150 15.35 -20.61 8.48
CA LEU A 150 16.33 -19.84 7.71
C LEU A 150 17.65 -20.60 7.74
N LEU A 151 18.23 -20.83 6.57
CA LEU A 151 19.46 -21.59 6.38
C LEU A 151 20.52 -20.73 5.69
N ALA A 152 21.77 -20.94 6.06
CA ALA A 152 22.93 -20.40 5.36
C ALA A 152 23.11 -21.10 3.99
N GLU A 153 24.01 -20.56 3.17
CA GLU A 153 24.33 -21.11 1.83
C GLU A 153 24.86 -22.55 1.89
N ASN A 154 25.55 -22.91 2.99
CA ASN A 154 26.03 -24.27 3.25
C ASN A 154 24.94 -25.22 3.81
N GLY A 155 23.70 -24.74 3.99
CA GLY A 155 22.59 -25.53 4.52
C GLY A 155 22.50 -25.60 6.05
N GLN A 156 23.37 -24.90 6.79
CA GLN A 156 23.26 -24.81 8.25
C GLN A 156 22.03 -23.99 8.65
N VAL A 157 21.26 -24.47 9.63
CA VAL A 157 20.11 -23.72 10.17
C VAL A 157 20.62 -22.53 11.00
N LEU A 158 20.24 -21.32 10.59
CA LEU A 158 20.57 -20.06 11.24
C LEU A 158 19.51 -19.65 12.28
N ALA A 159 18.24 -19.88 11.95
CA ALA A 159 17.09 -19.58 12.82
C ALA A 159 15.90 -20.47 12.47
N GLU A 160 15.08 -20.82 13.45
CA GLU A 160 13.85 -21.61 13.26
C GLU A 160 12.73 -21.08 14.16
N THR A 161 11.51 -21.06 13.62
CA THR A 161 10.28 -20.77 14.36
C THR A 161 9.19 -21.76 13.97
N ALA A 162 8.40 -22.24 14.93
CA ALA A 162 7.29 -23.15 14.72
C ALA A 162 5.95 -22.48 15.07
N ALA A 163 4.88 -22.86 14.35
CA ALA A 163 3.52 -22.50 14.73
C ALA A 163 3.14 -23.23 16.01
N GLY A 164 2.87 -22.48 17.09
CA GLY A 164 2.41 -23.05 18.37
C GLY A 164 1.05 -23.76 18.24
N PRO A 165 0.71 -24.66 19.19
CA PRO A 165 -0.60 -25.29 19.21
C PRO A 165 -1.70 -24.21 19.36
N ALA A 166 -2.78 -24.34 18.59
CA ALA A 166 -3.94 -23.49 18.75
C ALA A 166 -4.53 -23.71 20.15
N GLN A 167 -4.46 -22.71 21.03
CA GLN A 167 -5.15 -22.78 22.32
C GLN A 167 -6.66 -22.74 22.07
N GLU A 168 -7.38 -23.76 22.53
CA GLU A 168 -8.84 -23.81 22.48
C GLU A 168 -9.43 -22.56 23.15
N GLY A 169 -10.24 -21.81 22.39
CA GLY A 169 -10.89 -20.58 22.87
C GLY A 169 -10.17 -19.27 22.51
N ALA A 170 -8.95 -19.31 21.98
CA ALA A 170 -8.30 -18.12 21.45
C ALA A 170 -8.67 -17.91 19.97
N GLN A 171 -9.14 -16.70 19.63
CA GLN A 171 -9.23 -16.19 18.26
C GLN A 171 -8.05 -16.71 17.43
N VAL A 172 -8.33 -17.36 16.28
CA VAL A 172 -7.37 -18.00 15.37
C VAL A 172 -6.06 -17.21 15.36
N SER A 173 -5.08 -17.69 16.11
CA SER A 173 -3.92 -16.89 16.46
C SER A 173 -3.08 -16.61 15.21
N ARG A 174 -2.54 -15.39 15.09
CA ARG A 174 -1.64 -14.99 13.97
C ARG A 174 -0.54 -16.04 13.68
N GLY A 175 -0.10 -16.80 14.70
CA GLY A 175 0.91 -17.87 14.57
C GLY A 175 0.51 -19.08 13.69
N ALA A 176 -0.78 -19.32 13.44
CA ALA A 176 -1.21 -20.40 12.53
C ALA A 176 -1.11 -20.00 11.05
N ALA A 177 -1.15 -18.69 10.76
CA ALA A 177 -1.12 -18.14 9.40
C ALA A 177 0.19 -17.43 9.06
N GLN A 178 0.99 -17.05 10.06
CA GLN A 178 2.20 -16.26 9.91
C GLN A 178 3.30 -16.76 10.84
N LEU A 179 4.51 -16.94 10.30
CA LEU A 179 5.73 -17.20 11.06
C LEU A 179 6.80 -16.16 10.71
N SER A 180 7.64 -15.83 11.70
CA SER A 180 8.77 -14.92 11.52
C SER A 180 10.02 -15.52 12.18
N VAL A 181 11.17 -15.39 11.52
CA VAL A 181 12.50 -15.74 12.03
C VAL A 181 13.38 -14.49 12.03
N THR A 182 14.26 -14.41 13.02
CA THR A 182 15.19 -13.29 13.20
C THR A 182 16.62 -13.82 13.25
N TRP A 183 17.53 -13.18 12.53
CA TRP A 183 18.94 -13.54 12.47
C TRP A 183 19.81 -12.28 12.40
N LEU A 184 20.97 -12.28 13.07
CA LEU A 184 21.90 -11.15 13.04
C LEU A 184 23.07 -11.49 12.10
N PRO A 185 23.22 -10.77 10.96
CA PRO A 185 24.33 -11.04 10.05
C PRO A 185 25.69 -10.74 10.70
N PRO A 186 26.69 -11.63 10.55
CA PRO A 186 28.00 -11.47 11.17
C PRO A 186 28.95 -10.56 10.36
N LEU A 187 28.73 -10.41 9.05
CA LEU A 187 29.63 -9.74 8.12
C LEU A 187 28.84 -8.94 7.07
N ALA A 188 29.45 -7.86 6.56
CA ALA A 188 28.93 -7.06 5.45
C ALA A 188 29.30 -7.71 4.11
N GLU A 189 28.34 -8.38 3.48
CA GLU A 189 28.53 -9.09 2.21
C GLU A 189 27.21 -9.32 1.47
N GLN A 190 27.30 -9.85 0.24
CA GLN A 190 26.14 -10.31 -0.54
C GLN A 190 25.87 -11.78 -0.21
N LEU A 191 24.69 -12.09 0.32
CA LEU A 191 24.30 -13.44 0.73
C LEU A 191 23.10 -13.94 -0.07
N VAL A 192 23.06 -15.25 -0.34
CA VAL A 192 21.85 -15.94 -0.82
C VAL A 192 21.43 -16.98 0.21
N LEU A 193 20.78 -16.53 1.29
CA LEU A 193 20.22 -17.43 2.30
C LEU A 193 19.15 -18.32 1.67
N ARG A 194 18.77 -19.41 2.34
CA ARG A 194 17.65 -20.26 1.95
C ARG A 194 16.59 -20.21 3.03
N ALA A 195 15.32 -20.13 2.67
CA ALA A 195 14.25 -20.38 3.62
C ALA A 195 13.51 -21.66 3.23
N ARG A 196 13.25 -22.49 4.23
CA ARG A 196 12.56 -23.78 4.09
C ARG A 196 11.32 -23.77 4.99
N LEU A 197 10.19 -24.13 4.39
CA LEU A 197 8.93 -24.32 5.11
C LEU A 197 8.66 -25.81 5.25
N LEU A 198 8.49 -26.24 6.50
CA LEU A 198 8.22 -27.62 6.86
C LEU A 198 6.77 -27.79 7.28
N ASP A 199 6.15 -28.90 6.89
CA ASP A 199 4.84 -29.31 7.39
C ASP A 199 4.94 -29.84 8.83
N SER A 200 3.81 -30.25 9.41
CA SER A 200 3.75 -30.83 10.76
C SER A 200 4.49 -32.18 10.89
N LYS A 201 4.79 -32.83 9.76
CA LYS A 201 5.58 -34.07 9.68
C LYS A 201 7.08 -33.79 9.48
N GLY A 202 7.47 -32.53 9.31
CA GLY A 202 8.85 -32.14 9.03
C GLY A 202 9.26 -32.26 7.56
N ASN A 203 8.34 -32.48 6.63
CA ASN A 203 8.65 -32.48 5.20
C ASN A 203 8.65 -31.05 4.65
N ALA A 204 9.64 -30.75 3.80
CA ALA A 204 9.66 -29.47 3.10
C ALA A 204 8.55 -29.42 2.05
N PHE A 205 7.64 -28.45 2.17
CA PHE A 205 6.59 -28.21 1.16
C PHE A 205 6.87 -26.97 0.30
N ALA A 206 7.75 -26.08 0.77
CA ALA A 206 8.24 -24.95 -0.01
C ALA A 206 9.66 -24.57 0.43
N GLU A 207 10.49 -24.21 -0.53
CA GLU A 207 11.85 -23.77 -0.29
C GLU A 207 12.30 -22.82 -1.41
N GLY A 208 13.17 -21.87 -1.08
CA GLY A 208 13.77 -21.01 -2.08
C GLY A 208 14.78 -20.01 -1.50
N PRO A 209 15.43 -19.22 -2.37
CA PRO A 209 16.44 -18.26 -1.98
C PRO A 209 15.85 -17.01 -1.32
N VAL A 210 16.58 -16.47 -0.35
CA VAL A 210 16.31 -15.24 0.39
C VAL A 210 17.58 -14.39 0.29
N PRO A 211 17.74 -13.62 -0.80
CA PRO A 211 18.93 -12.84 -1.02
C PRO A 211 18.94 -11.62 -0.10
N LEU A 212 20.09 -11.35 0.49
CA LEU A 212 20.30 -10.30 1.46
C LEU A 212 21.62 -9.60 1.15
N LEU A 213 21.55 -8.28 0.96
CA LEU A 213 22.74 -7.44 0.90
C LEU A 213 23.01 -6.87 2.29
N VAL A 214 24.09 -7.30 2.93
CA VAL A 214 24.54 -6.72 4.20
C VAL A 214 25.54 -5.62 3.90
N THR A 215 25.23 -4.38 4.27
CA THR A 215 26.11 -3.23 4.01
C THR A 215 26.84 -2.82 5.26
N GLU A 216 28.01 -2.20 5.10
CA GLU A 216 28.69 -1.55 6.22
C GLU A 216 27.77 -0.50 6.88
N PRO A 217 27.80 -0.39 8.21
CA PRO A 217 26.98 0.59 8.90
C PRO A 217 27.58 1.97 8.61
N VAL A 218 26.78 2.86 8.04
CA VAL A 218 27.17 4.28 7.96
C VAL A 218 27.08 4.84 9.38
N PRO A 219 28.18 5.31 9.99
CA PRO A 219 28.12 5.85 11.33
C PRO A 219 27.18 7.06 11.36
N LEU A 220 26.33 7.11 12.38
CA LEU A 220 25.49 8.28 12.61
C LEU A 220 26.39 9.47 12.97
N GLN A 221 26.27 10.55 12.20
CA GLN A 221 26.89 11.84 12.47
C GLN A 221 25.79 12.83 12.82
N VAL A 222 25.61 13.04 14.12
CA VAL A 222 24.47 13.73 14.69
C VAL A 222 24.86 15.10 15.19
N ALA A 223 24.16 16.14 14.73
CA ALA A 223 24.18 17.44 15.36
C ALA A 223 22.94 17.60 16.26
N GLY A 224 23.12 17.99 17.51
CA GLY A 224 22.07 18.17 18.51
C GLY A 224 22.01 19.60 19.03
N ARG A 225 20.82 20.23 19.05
CA ARG A 225 20.61 21.58 19.58
C ARG A 225 19.41 21.61 20.52
N PHE A 226 19.63 21.91 21.80
CA PHE A 226 18.61 21.80 22.84
C PHE A 226 18.42 23.10 23.62
N GLY A 227 17.17 23.43 23.94
CA GLY A 227 16.77 24.68 24.57
C GLY A 227 17.06 24.70 26.07
N ALA A 228 17.13 23.53 26.70
CA ALA A 228 17.50 23.36 28.10
C ALA A 228 18.04 21.94 28.35
N PRO A 229 18.81 21.72 29.43
CA PRO A 229 19.18 20.39 29.87
C PRO A 229 17.94 19.57 30.27
N SER A 230 17.85 18.32 29.83
CA SER A 230 16.80 17.39 30.27
C SER A 230 17.33 15.97 30.44
N PHE A 231 16.65 15.16 31.26
CA PHE A 231 17.00 13.75 31.41
C PHE A 231 16.85 12.98 30.09
N ASP A 232 15.82 13.31 29.31
CA ASP A 232 15.53 12.71 28.02
C ASP A 232 16.65 12.96 26.99
N THR A 233 17.13 14.21 26.90
CA THR A 233 18.23 14.57 25.99
C THR A 233 19.56 13.95 26.44
N ARG A 234 19.82 13.90 27.74
CA ARG A 234 21.00 13.18 28.28
C ARG A 234 20.97 11.70 27.90
N VAL A 235 19.85 11.01 28.13
CA VAL A 235 19.71 9.59 27.81
C VAL A 235 19.85 9.34 26.32
N LEU A 236 19.33 10.25 25.46
CA LEU A 236 19.53 10.16 24.01
C LEU A 236 21.02 10.30 23.64
N ASN A 237 21.74 11.25 24.24
CA ASN A 237 23.18 11.40 24.03
C ASN A 237 23.96 10.14 24.44
N ASP A 238 23.59 9.53 25.58
CA ASP A 238 24.19 8.28 26.05
C ASP A 238 23.92 7.12 25.08
N VAL A 239 22.68 6.99 24.57
CA VAL A 239 22.30 5.97 23.57
C VAL A 239 23.08 6.16 22.26
N LEU A 240 23.16 7.38 21.74
CA LEU A 240 23.91 7.70 20.52
C LEU A 240 25.39 7.38 20.70
N THR A 241 25.99 7.84 21.80
CA THR A 241 27.40 7.62 22.10
C THR A 241 27.73 6.14 22.28
N ALA A 242 26.86 5.37 22.95
CA ALA A 242 27.02 3.92 23.11
C ALA A 242 26.89 3.16 21.79
N SER A 243 26.14 3.69 20.82
CA SER A 243 26.01 3.12 19.48
C SER A 243 27.20 3.41 18.56
N GLY A 244 28.20 4.17 19.02
CA GLY A 244 29.34 4.59 18.20
C GLY A 244 29.05 5.78 17.28
N ALA A 245 27.95 6.51 17.49
CA ALA A 245 27.66 7.72 16.74
C ALA A 245 28.70 8.83 17.03
N ILE A 246 28.98 9.64 16.01
CA ILE A 246 29.73 10.88 16.14
C ILE A 246 28.72 11.98 16.45
N VAL A 247 28.82 12.60 17.62
CA VAL A 247 27.80 13.52 18.12
C VAL A 247 28.40 14.90 18.40
N ASP A 248 27.86 15.94 17.76
CA ASP A 248 28.05 17.34 18.13
C ASP A 248 26.85 17.82 18.94
N TRP A 249 27.00 17.92 20.26
CA TRP A 249 25.88 18.14 21.17
C TRP A 249 25.96 19.53 21.81
N GLN A 250 24.94 20.37 21.62
CA GLN A 250 24.88 21.70 22.23
C GLN A 250 23.58 21.89 23.00
N THR A 251 23.68 22.35 24.24
CA THR A 251 22.54 22.63 25.12
C THR A 251 22.63 24.06 25.67
N THR A 252 21.57 24.82 25.54
CA THR A 252 21.47 26.16 26.13
C THR A 252 21.31 26.07 27.65
N LEU A 253 22.15 26.79 28.40
CA LEU A 253 22.09 26.86 29.87
C LEU A 253 21.41 28.15 30.38
N GLY A 254 21.22 29.14 29.50
CA GLY A 254 20.64 30.43 29.81
C GLY A 254 20.86 31.45 28.69
N LYS A 255 20.58 32.74 28.95
CA LYS A 255 20.73 33.81 27.95
C LYS A 255 22.17 33.90 27.46
N GLY A 256 22.43 33.43 26.23
CA GLY A 256 23.74 33.47 25.57
C GLY A 256 24.76 32.44 26.06
N LEU A 257 24.40 31.58 27.01
CA LEU A 257 25.28 30.53 27.54
C LEU A 257 24.85 29.17 26.99
N SER A 258 25.79 28.45 26.41
CA SER A 258 25.57 27.07 25.96
C SER A 258 26.73 26.18 26.40
N ARG A 259 26.40 24.92 26.68
CA ARG A 259 27.36 23.84 26.88
C ARG A 259 27.42 23.04 25.60
N SER A 260 28.62 22.86 25.08
CA SER A 260 28.89 22.03 23.92
C SER A 260 29.70 20.82 24.37
N GLU A 261 29.33 19.64 23.90
CA GLU A 261 30.11 18.42 24.04
C GLU A 261 30.75 18.14 22.68
N SER A 262 32.07 18.26 22.63
CA SER A 262 32.82 18.09 21.38
C SER A 262 32.71 16.66 20.88
N ALA A 263 32.48 16.53 19.59
CA ALA A 263 32.43 15.24 18.92
C ALA A 263 33.77 14.50 19.06
N ARG A 264 33.68 13.18 19.25
CA ARG A 264 34.85 12.29 19.37
C ARG A 264 35.65 12.18 18.06
N ALA A 265 35.05 12.60 16.95
CA ALA A 265 35.63 12.70 15.62
C ALA A 265 35.00 13.89 14.87
N PRO A 266 35.63 14.42 13.81
CA PRO A 266 35.03 15.47 12.98
C PRO A 266 33.67 15.07 12.40
N LEU A 267 32.71 16.00 12.39
CA LEU A 267 31.44 15.85 11.66
C LEU A 267 31.62 16.36 10.22
N ASP A 268 32.20 15.53 9.36
CA ASP A 268 32.44 15.91 7.97
C ASP A 268 31.14 15.97 7.15
N LYS A 269 30.18 15.08 7.45
CA LYS A 269 28.89 14.98 6.77
C LYS A 269 27.79 14.59 7.77
N PRO A 270 27.24 15.55 8.53
CA PRO A 270 26.09 15.29 9.39
C PRO A 270 24.98 14.62 8.60
N ASN A 271 24.46 13.52 9.12
CA ASN A 271 23.37 12.76 8.49
C ASN A 271 22.09 12.77 9.33
N ALA A 272 22.10 13.41 10.50
CA ALA A 272 20.90 13.75 11.25
C ALA A 272 21.06 15.02 12.10
N GLN A 273 19.99 15.80 12.19
CA GLN A 273 19.87 16.92 13.12
C GLN A 273 18.79 16.63 14.14
N PHE A 274 19.11 16.75 15.43
CA PHE A 274 18.16 16.65 16.53
C PHE A 274 17.97 18.00 17.17
N ILE A 275 16.72 18.34 17.45
CA ILE A 275 16.36 19.48 18.29
C ILE A 275 15.28 19.08 19.27
N ASP A 276 15.22 19.74 20.42
CA ASP A 276 13.97 19.77 21.18
C ASP A 276 13.06 20.90 20.67
N ALA A 277 11.76 20.78 20.95
CA ALA A 277 10.80 21.75 20.47
C ALA A 277 11.07 23.16 21.05
N ALA A 278 11.42 23.23 22.34
CA ALA A 278 11.73 24.49 23.01
C ALA A 278 12.89 25.28 22.37
N TRP A 279 13.93 24.60 21.84
CA TRP A 279 15.00 25.27 21.11
C TRP A 279 14.47 25.99 19.86
N PHE A 280 13.64 25.32 19.07
CA PHE A 280 13.09 25.91 17.84
C PHE A 280 12.17 27.10 18.13
N GLU A 281 11.35 26.98 19.17
CA GLU A 281 10.43 28.02 19.63
C GLU A 281 11.20 29.27 20.06
N ALA A 282 12.28 29.10 20.82
CA ALA A 282 13.13 30.19 21.30
C ALA A 282 14.11 30.74 20.24
N ALA A 283 14.44 29.95 19.21
CA ALA A 283 15.40 30.34 18.17
C ALA A 283 14.91 31.57 17.39
N PRO A 284 15.78 32.56 17.09
CA PRO A 284 15.40 33.71 16.28
C PRO A 284 15.08 33.27 14.84
N PRO A 285 14.24 34.02 14.09
CA PRO A 285 13.88 33.69 12.71
C PRO A 285 15.05 33.29 11.78
N PRO A 286 16.21 33.99 11.76
CA PRO A 286 17.34 33.57 10.92
C PRO A 286 17.92 32.21 11.30
N ALA A 287 17.95 31.85 12.59
CA ALA A 287 18.44 30.54 13.03
C ALA A 287 17.49 29.42 12.62
N ARG A 288 16.18 29.65 12.74
CA ARG A 288 15.16 28.72 12.21
C ARG A 288 15.28 28.55 10.70
N ALA A 289 15.43 29.66 9.96
CA ALA A 289 15.59 29.62 8.51
C ALA A 289 16.86 28.87 8.08
N ALA A 290 17.97 29.06 8.78
CA ALA A 290 19.22 28.34 8.53
C ALA A 290 19.06 26.83 8.75
N LEU A 291 18.43 26.42 9.86
CA LEU A 291 18.10 25.02 10.14
C LEU A 291 17.25 24.42 9.01
N LEU A 292 16.13 25.07 8.66
CA LEU A 292 15.25 24.59 7.59
C LEU A 292 15.92 24.64 6.21
N GLY A 293 16.94 25.48 6.03
CA GLY A 293 17.80 25.52 4.86
C GLY A 293 18.70 24.28 4.75
N GLN A 294 19.23 23.77 5.86
CA GLN A 294 19.98 22.51 5.87
C GLN A 294 19.06 21.32 5.59
N VAL A 295 17.85 21.31 6.17
CA VAL A 295 16.84 20.28 5.85
C VAL A 295 16.48 20.31 4.38
N ALA A 296 16.33 21.51 3.81
CA ALA A 296 16.06 21.67 2.39
C ALA A 296 17.14 21.05 1.46
N GLN A 297 18.38 20.90 1.96
CA GLN A 297 19.51 20.30 1.27
C GLN A 297 19.66 18.78 1.53
N GLY A 298 18.73 18.16 2.25
CA GLY A 298 18.71 16.71 2.46
C GLY A 298 19.04 16.23 3.88
N LEU A 299 19.36 17.12 4.83
CA LEU A 299 19.61 16.74 6.21
C LEU A 299 18.28 16.40 6.93
N PRO A 300 18.02 15.17 7.37
CA PRO A 300 16.81 14.89 8.14
C PRO A 300 16.84 15.59 9.51
N LEU A 301 15.72 16.22 9.87
CA LEU A 301 15.51 16.89 11.14
C LEU A 301 14.55 16.09 12.02
N VAL A 302 14.99 15.71 13.21
CA VAL A 302 14.17 15.08 14.26
C VAL A 302 13.89 16.11 15.35
N VAL A 303 12.60 16.37 15.57
CA VAL A 303 12.10 17.26 16.61
C VAL A 303 11.55 16.43 17.76
N LEU A 304 12.13 16.61 18.94
CA LEU A 304 11.63 16.02 20.19
C LEU A 304 10.49 16.87 20.73
N GLY A 305 9.25 16.42 20.55
CA GLY A 305 8.04 17.17 20.91
C GLY A 305 7.75 17.24 22.41
N GLY A 306 8.50 16.50 23.25
CA GLY A 306 8.23 16.35 24.68
C GLY A 306 8.21 17.66 25.49
N ASN A 307 8.84 18.72 25.00
CA ASN A 307 8.85 20.04 25.64
C ASN A 307 8.29 21.17 24.77
N ALA A 308 7.43 20.85 23.79
CA ALA A 308 6.75 21.87 22.99
C ALA A 308 5.83 22.73 23.86
N GLY A 309 5.94 24.06 23.74
CA GLY A 309 5.15 25.02 24.50
C GLY A 309 4.37 26.01 23.64
N GLU A 310 4.73 26.18 22.37
CA GLU A 310 4.21 27.25 21.50
C GLU A 310 3.63 26.70 20.18
N PRO A 311 2.43 26.07 20.20
CA PRO A 311 1.79 25.48 19.00
C PRO A 311 1.68 26.44 17.80
N ALA A 312 1.51 27.73 18.05
CA ALA A 312 1.38 28.75 17.03
C ALA A 312 2.66 28.91 16.18
N VAL A 313 3.85 28.69 16.77
CA VAL A 313 5.12 28.73 16.04
C VAL A 313 5.16 27.59 15.03
N TRP A 314 4.82 26.37 15.45
CA TRP A 314 4.80 25.18 14.59
C TRP A 314 3.78 25.28 13.45
N GLN A 315 2.60 25.83 13.73
CA GLN A 315 1.59 26.07 12.71
C GLN A 315 2.07 27.11 11.69
N ARG A 316 2.72 28.20 12.12
CA ARG A 316 3.18 29.27 11.23
C ARG A 316 4.37 28.84 10.37
N GLU A 317 5.39 28.23 10.97
CA GLU A 317 6.64 27.91 10.27
C GLU A 317 6.51 26.63 9.45
N LEU A 318 5.77 25.63 9.95
CA LEU A 318 5.75 24.27 9.42
C LEU A 318 4.36 23.73 9.14
N ALA A 319 3.32 24.58 9.14
CA ALA A 319 1.93 24.16 8.91
C ALA A 319 1.54 22.90 9.72
N LEU A 320 2.10 22.79 10.93
CA LEU A 320 1.94 21.65 11.82
C LEU A 320 0.90 22.00 12.90
N PRO A 321 -0.35 21.52 12.75
CA PRO A 321 -1.38 21.76 13.75
C PRO A 321 -1.15 20.85 14.95
N LEU A 322 -0.65 21.43 16.04
CA LEU A 322 -0.45 20.72 17.30
C LEU A 322 -1.70 20.84 18.17
N ILE A 323 -2.19 19.69 18.66
CA ILE A 323 -3.32 19.59 19.59
C ILE A 323 -2.81 19.17 20.98
N PRO A 324 -3.36 19.76 22.06
CA PRO A 324 -3.08 19.31 23.41
C PRO A 324 -3.37 17.82 23.58
N GLN A 325 -2.51 17.11 24.29
CA GLN A 325 -2.73 15.73 24.72
C GLN A 325 -3.11 15.71 26.19
N SER A 326 -3.91 14.73 26.59
CA SER A 326 -4.21 14.54 28.01
C SER A 326 -2.92 14.14 28.73
N PRO A 327 -2.48 14.89 29.75
CA PRO A 327 -1.23 14.61 30.46
C PRO A 327 -1.34 13.43 31.44
N THR A 328 -2.32 12.55 31.28
CA THR A 328 -2.62 11.54 32.30
C THR A 328 -1.59 10.41 32.30
N THR A 329 -1.17 10.01 33.49
CA THR A 329 -0.38 8.80 33.78
C THR A 329 -1.20 7.51 33.61
N GLU A 330 -2.40 7.61 33.02
CA GLU A 330 -3.27 6.48 32.79
C GLU A 330 -2.66 5.58 31.73
N LYS A 331 -2.49 4.29 32.07
CA LYS A 331 -1.92 3.26 31.20
C LYS A 331 -2.61 3.19 29.84
N GLU A 332 -3.85 3.68 29.76
CA GLU A 332 -4.70 3.63 28.59
C GLU A 332 -4.22 4.55 27.45
N ASP A 333 -3.53 5.66 27.72
CA ASP A 333 -2.99 6.54 26.67
C ASP A 333 -1.48 6.45 26.44
N ALA A 334 -0.78 5.58 27.17
CA ALA A 334 0.61 5.27 26.87
C ALA A 334 0.76 4.61 25.48
N ARG A 335 1.82 4.99 24.77
CA ARG A 335 2.28 4.31 23.54
C ARG A 335 3.09 3.09 23.94
N VAL A 336 2.69 1.94 23.41
CA VAL A 336 3.25 0.66 23.85
C VAL A 336 4.08 -0.03 22.78
N PHE A 337 5.32 -0.34 23.11
CA PHE A 337 6.30 -0.96 22.23
C PHE A 337 6.82 -2.28 22.79
N GLY A 338 7.26 -3.17 21.91
CA GLY A 338 7.77 -4.50 22.29
C GLY A 338 6.69 -5.51 22.69
N ALA A 339 7.14 -6.71 23.06
CA ALA A 339 6.31 -7.84 23.47
C ALA A 339 6.87 -8.52 24.73
N GLY A 340 6.00 -9.13 25.54
CA GLY A 340 6.40 -9.87 26.75
C GLY A 340 7.03 -8.98 27.83
N ALA A 341 8.09 -9.48 28.47
CA ALA A 341 8.76 -8.81 29.60
C ALA A 341 9.60 -7.56 29.21
N GLN A 342 9.77 -7.27 27.91
CA GLN A 342 10.55 -6.13 27.40
C GLN A 342 9.65 -5.02 26.84
N GLN A 343 8.50 -4.78 27.47
CA GLN A 343 7.55 -3.79 27.02
C GLN A 343 7.96 -2.37 27.44
N LEU A 344 8.00 -1.45 26.49
CA LEU A 344 8.17 -0.02 26.74
C LEU A 344 6.79 0.64 26.71
N ALA A 345 6.49 1.46 27.72
CA ALA A 345 5.28 2.29 27.75
C ALA A 345 5.71 3.75 27.90
N LEU A 346 5.49 4.54 26.85
CA LEU A 346 5.87 5.96 26.82
C LEU A 346 4.62 6.85 26.83
N PRO A 347 4.55 7.87 27.70
CA PRO A 347 3.47 8.84 27.65
C PRO A 347 3.53 9.68 26.36
N PRO A 348 2.39 10.17 25.84
CA PRO A 348 2.39 11.14 24.76
C PRO A 348 3.05 12.45 25.21
N ALA A 349 3.68 13.16 24.27
CA ALA A 349 4.11 14.54 24.50
C ALA A 349 2.89 15.45 24.76
N GLY A 350 3.08 16.56 25.47
CA GLY A 350 1.99 17.48 25.84
C GLY A 350 1.22 18.05 24.64
N PHE A 351 1.87 18.14 23.48
CA PHE A 351 1.26 18.53 22.22
C PHE A 351 1.68 17.58 21.11
N ASN A 352 0.71 17.09 20.32
CA ASN A 352 0.95 16.22 19.18
C ASN A 352 0.18 16.66 17.94
N PRO A 353 0.64 16.31 16.72
CA PRO A 353 -0.14 16.54 15.52
C PRO A 353 -1.49 15.82 15.57
N SER A 354 -2.53 16.43 15.03
CA SER A 354 -3.82 15.74 14.91
C SER A 354 -3.70 14.49 14.02
N VAL A 355 -4.52 13.46 14.29
CA VAL A 355 -4.53 12.22 13.46
C VAL A 355 -4.98 12.52 12.02
N GLN A 356 -5.75 13.60 11.83
CA GLN A 356 -6.11 14.20 10.55
C GLN A 356 -5.10 15.29 10.14
N ALA A 357 -3.82 15.12 10.48
CA ALA A 357 -2.77 16.05 10.07
C ALA A 357 -2.92 16.31 8.56
N SER A 358 -2.77 17.58 8.18
CA SER A 358 -3.01 18.10 6.83
C SER A 358 -2.36 17.23 5.76
N ALA A 359 -2.76 17.37 4.49
CA ALA A 359 -2.17 16.65 3.35
C ALA A 359 -0.62 16.67 3.27
N THR A 360 0.05 17.52 4.05
CA THR A 360 1.51 17.67 4.11
C THR A 360 2.22 16.87 5.21
N TRP A 361 1.53 16.49 6.29
CA TRP A 361 2.10 15.72 7.40
C TRP A 361 1.44 14.34 7.47
N ARG A 362 2.26 13.28 7.56
CA ARG A 362 1.78 11.90 7.61
C ARG A 362 2.25 11.21 8.88
N VAL A 363 1.44 10.28 9.38
CA VAL A 363 1.88 9.34 10.42
C VAL A 363 2.96 8.45 9.83
N LEU A 364 4.16 8.49 10.43
CA LEU A 364 5.29 7.67 10.02
C LEU A 364 5.33 6.35 10.78
N ALA A 365 4.91 6.36 12.06
CA ALA A 365 4.81 5.15 12.86
C ALA A 365 3.70 5.24 13.92
N SER A 366 3.08 4.09 14.16
CA SER A 366 2.11 3.85 15.23
C SER A 366 2.59 2.75 16.17
N ASP A 367 2.08 2.75 17.39
CA ASP A 367 2.33 1.69 18.36
C ASP A 367 1.54 0.41 18.02
N ARG A 368 1.67 -0.63 18.84
CA ARG A 368 0.97 -1.91 18.61
C ARG A 368 -0.56 -1.81 18.64
N ASN A 369 -1.10 -0.76 19.25
CA ASN A 369 -2.53 -0.48 19.36
C ASN A 369 -3.01 0.48 18.24
N GLY A 370 -2.14 0.82 17.29
CA GLY A 370 -2.45 1.73 16.18
C GLY A 370 -2.37 3.21 16.56
N LYS A 371 -1.93 3.56 17.77
CA LYS A 371 -1.81 4.95 18.21
C LYS A 371 -0.55 5.60 17.61
N PRO A 372 -0.66 6.75 16.93
CA PRO A 372 0.49 7.40 16.32
C PRO A 372 1.44 7.95 17.39
N TRP A 373 2.74 7.86 17.11
CA TRP A 373 3.81 8.41 17.97
C TRP A 373 4.92 9.10 17.18
N LEU A 374 4.95 8.92 15.85
CA LEU A 374 5.92 9.53 14.94
C LEU A 374 5.20 10.09 13.73
N TRP A 375 5.48 11.34 13.37
CA TRP A 375 4.94 12.01 12.19
C TRP A 375 6.08 12.54 11.33
N GLN A 376 5.86 12.63 10.03
CA GLN A 376 6.84 13.12 9.09
C GLN A 376 6.20 14.10 8.10
N ARG A 377 6.97 15.11 7.71
CA ARG A 377 6.72 15.95 6.54
C ARG A 377 7.94 15.92 5.61
N PRO A 378 7.75 15.63 4.31
CA PRO A 378 8.81 15.87 3.33
C PRO A 378 9.09 17.38 3.22
N TRP A 379 10.36 17.75 3.14
CA TRP A 379 10.80 19.14 3.08
C TRP A 379 11.90 19.33 2.04
N LYS A 380 11.48 19.60 0.80
CA LYS A 380 12.37 19.61 -0.38
C LYS A 380 13.16 18.30 -0.44
N GLN A 381 14.49 18.32 -0.32
CA GLN A 381 15.32 17.11 -0.40
C GLN A 381 15.41 16.36 0.93
N GLY A 382 15.04 16.98 2.06
CA GLY A 382 15.09 16.35 3.38
C GLY A 382 13.70 16.02 3.93
N SER A 383 13.66 15.70 5.21
CA SER A 383 12.41 15.47 5.93
C SER A 383 12.47 16.01 7.35
N ILE A 384 11.31 16.37 7.87
CA ILE A 384 11.12 16.80 9.25
C ILE A 384 10.27 15.76 9.95
N VAL A 385 10.75 15.26 11.08
CA VAL A 385 10.10 14.22 11.88
C VAL A 385 9.76 14.77 13.25
N TRP A 386 8.52 14.55 13.69
CA TRP A 386 8.03 14.91 15.02
C TRP A 386 7.90 13.66 15.88
N VAL A 387 8.58 13.63 17.02
CA VAL A 387 8.49 12.58 18.04
C VAL A 387 7.49 13.00 19.09
N GLY A 388 6.34 12.32 19.16
CA GLY A 388 5.21 12.71 20.02
C GLY A 388 5.06 11.89 21.30
N VAL A 389 6.18 11.37 21.81
CA VAL A 389 6.27 10.71 23.12
C VAL A 389 7.36 11.40 23.94
N ALA A 390 7.34 11.22 25.25
CA ALA A 390 8.30 11.82 26.17
C ALA A 390 8.66 10.84 27.29
N ASP A 391 9.47 11.29 28.26
CA ASP A 391 9.79 10.57 29.50
C ASP A 391 10.46 9.19 29.30
N TRP A 392 11.15 9.01 28.17
CA TRP A 392 11.87 7.75 27.90
C TRP A 392 13.06 7.55 28.85
N HIS A 393 13.57 8.61 29.48
CA HIS A 393 14.63 8.50 30.49
C HIS A 393 14.28 7.54 31.63
N ARG A 394 12.99 7.38 31.96
CA ARG A 394 12.51 6.43 32.99
C ARG A 394 12.86 4.97 32.66
N HIS A 395 13.05 4.66 31.37
CA HIS A 395 13.36 3.33 30.88
C HIS A 395 14.85 3.09 30.66
N ALA A 396 15.70 4.11 30.82
CA ALA A 396 17.14 3.98 30.62
C ALA A 396 17.78 2.96 31.59
N ILE A 397 17.22 2.81 32.78
CA ILE A 397 17.68 1.85 33.79
C ILE A 397 16.78 0.61 33.80
N ALA A 398 15.45 0.81 33.76
CA ALA A 398 14.49 -0.28 33.90
C ALA A 398 14.51 -1.26 32.71
N SER A 399 14.69 -0.75 31.49
CA SER A 399 14.57 -1.51 30.24
C SER A 399 15.52 -1.02 29.15
N PRO A 400 16.85 -0.97 29.38
CA PRO A 400 17.81 -0.35 28.46
C PRO A 400 17.82 -0.97 27.06
N ALA A 401 17.68 -2.30 26.96
CA ALA A 401 17.64 -3.00 25.68
C ALA A 401 16.38 -2.64 24.86
N ALA A 402 15.22 -2.56 25.51
CA ALA A 402 13.97 -2.18 24.86
C ALA A 402 14.00 -0.71 24.42
N LEU A 403 14.58 0.17 25.25
CA LEU A 403 14.79 1.57 24.91
C LEU A 403 15.72 1.73 23.71
N GLY A 404 16.84 0.99 23.69
CA GLY A 404 17.77 0.95 22.56
C GLY A 404 17.07 0.53 21.27
N ALA A 405 16.33 -0.59 21.30
CA ALA A 405 15.58 -1.09 20.15
C ALA A 405 14.51 -0.09 19.65
N TRP A 406 13.85 0.62 20.57
CA TRP A 406 12.89 1.67 20.22
C TRP A 406 13.57 2.85 19.51
N TRP A 407 14.71 3.33 20.03
CA TRP A 407 15.49 4.38 19.36
C TRP A 407 16.02 3.94 17.99
N GLN A 408 16.48 2.70 17.86
CA GLN A 408 16.87 2.15 16.56
C GLN A 408 15.71 2.19 15.57
N THR A 409 14.49 1.83 16.00
CA THR A 409 13.28 1.92 15.16
C THR A 409 13.01 3.36 14.71
N LEU A 410 13.20 4.34 15.60
CA LEU A 410 13.08 5.76 15.25
C LEU A 410 14.15 6.17 14.22
N PHE A 411 15.41 5.81 14.42
CA PHE A 411 16.49 6.17 13.50
C PHE A 411 16.26 5.56 12.10
N ASP A 412 15.82 4.31 12.03
CA ASP A 412 15.50 3.64 10.76
C ASP A 412 14.34 4.33 10.04
N ALA A 413 13.37 4.85 10.77
CA ALA A 413 12.24 5.55 10.17
C ALA A 413 12.60 7.00 9.77
N ALA A 414 13.40 7.70 10.58
CA ALA A 414 13.58 9.14 10.52
C ALA A 414 14.86 9.61 9.82
N VAL A 415 15.92 8.80 9.86
CA VAL A 415 17.27 9.15 9.41
C VAL A 415 17.63 8.47 8.08
N SER A 416 16.79 7.55 7.61
CA SER A 416 16.90 6.91 6.28
C SER A 416 16.79 7.95 5.16
N GLY A 417 17.94 8.45 4.70
CA GLY A 417 18.05 9.45 3.63
C GLY A 417 19.21 10.44 3.81
N GLY A 418 19.76 10.57 5.02
CA GLY A 418 20.92 11.42 5.29
C GLY A 418 22.22 10.75 4.84
N ALA A 419 22.92 11.37 3.88
CA ALA A 419 24.28 11.06 3.40
C ALA A 419 24.47 10.01 2.28
N GLN A 420 23.47 9.22 1.88
CA GLN A 420 23.57 8.48 0.62
C GLN A 420 23.07 9.36 -0.52
N GLY A 421 23.98 9.86 -1.36
CA GLY A 421 23.64 10.71 -2.51
C GLY A 421 22.69 10.04 -3.51
N VAL A 422 22.57 8.71 -3.47
CA VAL A 422 21.60 7.93 -4.24
C VAL A 422 20.91 6.93 -3.31
N LEU A 423 19.59 7.06 -3.15
CA LEU A 423 18.76 6.09 -2.44
C LEU A 423 18.17 5.11 -3.46
N TRP A 424 18.56 3.84 -3.39
CA TRP A 424 18.06 2.80 -4.29
C TRP A 424 16.74 2.20 -3.78
N GLU A 425 15.80 2.03 -4.70
CA GLU A 425 14.50 1.42 -4.46
C GLU A 425 14.29 0.28 -5.46
N GLN A 426 13.88 -0.88 -4.95
CA GLN A 426 13.51 -2.02 -5.79
C GLN A 426 12.00 -2.24 -5.70
N PRO A 427 11.19 -1.68 -6.62
CA PRO A 427 9.74 -1.80 -6.57
C PRO A 427 9.27 -3.24 -6.83
N ASP A 428 10.00 -4.01 -7.64
CA ASP A 428 9.67 -5.39 -7.94
C ASP A 428 10.06 -6.30 -6.76
N ALA A 429 9.04 -6.79 -6.05
CA ALA A 429 9.23 -7.68 -4.90
C ALA A 429 9.97 -8.99 -5.26
N MET A 430 9.90 -9.43 -6.53
CA MET A 430 10.58 -10.64 -7.01
C MET A 430 10.93 -10.51 -8.51
N PRO A 431 12.09 -9.91 -8.85
CA PRO A 431 12.60 -9.90 -10.22
C PRO A 431 12.88 -11.32 -10.68
N VAL A 432 12.44 -11.71 -11.88
CA VAL A 432 12.66 -13.06 -12.41
C VAL A 432 13.42 -12.98 -13.71
N ALA A 433 14.35 -13.90 -13.92
CA ALA A 433 15.07 -14.02 -15.18
C ALA A 433 14.09 -14.16 -16.36
N GLY A 434 14.38 -13.48 -17.47
CA GLY A 434 13.53 -13.46 -18.65
C GLY A 434 12.33 -12.51 -18.57
N LEU A 435 12.09 -11.86 -17.42
CA LEU A 435 11.04 -10.85 -17.25
C LEU A 435 11.63 -9.45 -17.02
N ARG A 436 10.93 -8.42 -17.52
CA ARG A 436 11.32 -7.02 -17.29
C ARG A 436 11.40 -6.76 -15.78
N THR A 437 12.51 -6.19 -15.36
CA THR A 437 12.80 -5.78 -13.98
C THR A 437 13.00 -4.28 -13.95
N GLN A 438 12.44 -3.62 -12.94
CA GLN A 438 12.63 -2.20 -12.71
C GLN A 438 13.44 -1.95 -11.43
N VAL A 439 14.32 -0.95 -11.50
CA VAL A 439 15.00 -0.36 -10.36
C VAL A 439 14.74 1.13 -10.39
N CYS A 440 14.50 1.71 -9.22
CA CYS A 440 14.31 3.14 -9.03
C CYS A 440 15.39 3.69 -8.11
N ALA A 441 15.67 4.98 -8.22
CA ALA A 441 16.60 5.66 -7.37
C ALA A 441 16.17 7.13 -7.16
N ARG A 442 16.43 7.66 -5.97
CA ARG A 442 16.29 9.09 -5.66
C ARG A 442 17.66 9.72 -5.47
N GLY A 443 17.78 11.01 -5.76
CA GLY A 443 19.06 11.74 -5.67
C GLY A 443 19.97 11.57 -6.89
N VAL A 444 19.53 10.84 -7.92
CA VAL A 444 20.26 10.73 -9.19
C VAL A 444 19.97 11.95 -10.08
N ALA A 445 21.02 12.54 -10.65
CA ALA A 445 20.86 13.63 -11.60
C ALA A 445 20.24 13.13 -12.93
N PRO A 446 19.29 13.87 -13.53
CA PRO A 446 18.79 13.54 -14.86
C PRO A 446 19.94 13.42 -15.88
N GLY A 447 19.94 12.35 -16.67
CA GLY A 447 20.96 12.09 -17.68
C GLY A 447 22.20 11.32 -17.21
N THR A 448 22.33 11.03 -15.90
CA THR A 448 23.36 10.07 -15.44
C THR A 448 23.03 8.67 -16.00
N PRO A 449 23.99 7.94 -16.60
CA PRO A 449 23.73 6.58 -17.06
C PRO A 449 23.62 5.60 -15.88
N LEU A 450 22.82 4.55 -16.05
CA LEU A 450 22.81 3.37 -15.22
C LEU A 450 23.54 2.24 -15.97
N THR A 451 24.61 1.75 -15.38
CA THR A 451 25.29 0.54 -15.86
C THR A 451 24.77 -0.65 -15.07
N VAL A 452 24.42 -1.73 -15.78
CA VAL A 452 24.13 -3.03 -15.16
C VAL A 452 25.07 -4.05 -15.76
N GLN A 453 25.67 -4.89 -14.92
CA GLN A 453 26.70 -5.84 -15.33
C GLN A 453 26.24 -6.70 -16.51
N GLY A 454 27.00 -6.65 -17.61
CA GLY A 454 26.72 -7.43 -18.82
C GLY A 454 25.56 -6.91 -19.67
N MET A 455 25.08 -5.69 -19.45
CA MET A 455 24.04 -5.03 -20.24
C MET A 455 24.50 -3.66 -20.77
N PRO A 456 23.92 -3.17 -21.88
CA PRO A 456 24.14 -1.80 -22.34
C PRO A 456 23.75 -0.77 -21.29
N GLU A 457 24.31 0.43 -21.39
CA GLU A 457 23.93 1.55 -20.52
C GLU A 457 22.45 1.88 -20.69
N LEU A 458 21.79 2.11 -19.55
CA LEU A 458 20.39 2.45 -19.46
C LEU A 458 20.25 3.91 -19.03
N ALA A 459 19.22 4.57 -19.54
CA ALA A 459 18.88 5.91 -19.10
C ALA A 459 17.84 5.86 -17.97
N TRP A 460 18.06 6.69 -16.96
CA TRP A 460 17.05 6.97 -15.93
C TRP A 460 15.87 7.75 -16.52
N GLN A 461 14.64 7.33 -16.19
CA GLN A 461 13.40 7.94 -16.67
C GLN A 461 12.49 8.30 -15.51
N ALA A 462 11.87 9.48 -15.57
CA ALA A 462 10.84 9.88 -14.61
C ALA A 462 9.59 9.00 -14.77
N ARG A 463 8.94 8.64 -13.66
CA ARG A 463 7.78 7.73 -13.67
C ARG A 463 6.51 8.43 -13.20
N SER A 464 5.40 8.22 -13.91
CA SER A 464 4.07 8.59 -13.44
C SER A 464 3.75 7.85 -12.13
N GLY A 465 3.55 8.60 -11.04
CA GLY A 465 3.31 8.06 -9.71
C GLY A 465 4.53 7.97 -8.78
N ASN A 466 5.75 8.30 -9.24
CA ASN A 466 6.91 8.50 -8.37
C ASN A 466 7.58 9.84 -8.71
N ALA A 467 7.05 10.93 -8.14
CA ALA A 467 7.43 12.30 -8.51
C ALA A 467 8.89 12.66 -8.17
N GLU A 468 9.52 11.92 -7.25
CA GLU A 468 10.87 12.22 -6.72
C GLU A 468 11.92 11.15 -7.09
N GLY A 469 11.50 10.05 -7.73
CA GLY A 469 12.37 8.95 -8.12
C GLY A 469 12.52 8.84 -9.64
N LEU A 470 13.73 8.56 -10.10
CA LEU A 470 13.98 8.13 -11.47
C LEU A 470 14.07 6.61 -11.50
N CYS A 471 13.53 5.99 -12.54
CA CYS A 471 13.54 4.54 -12.69
C CYS A 471 14.16 4.12 -14.03
N ALA A 472 14.80 2.97 -14.05
CA ALA A 472 15.29 2.31 -15.25
C ALA A 472 14.80 0.87 -15.25
N ALA A 473 14.57 0.31 -16.43
CA ALA A 473 14.12 -1.05 -16.59
C ALA A 473 15.05 -1.83 -17.51
N PHE A 474 15.27 -3.11 -17.19
CA PHE A 474 16.11 -4.01 -17.95
C PHE A 474 15.54 -5.43 -17.97
N LEU A 475 16.09 -6.28 -18.84
CA LEU A 475 15.66 -7.66 -19.03
C LEU A 475 16.79 -8.62 -18.64
N PRO A 476 16.89 -9.04 -17.36
CA PRO A 476 17.93 -9.96 -16.95
C PRO A 476 17.76 -11.33 -17.62
N ARG A 477 18.84 -11.87 -18.17
CA ARG A 477 18.82 -13.18 -18.85
C ARG A 477 19.10 -14.36 -17.94
N ARG A 478 19.67 -14.12 -16.76
CA ARG A 478 20.08 -15.15 -15.80
C ARG A 478 19.69 -14.74 -14.38
N ALA A 479 19.40 -15.74 -13.56
CA ALA A 479 19.24 -15.56 -12.12
C ALA A 479 20.59 -15.28 -11.43
N GLY A 480 20.55 -14.74 -10.22
CA GLY A 480 21.70 -14.37 -9.41
C GLY A 480 21.80 -12.86 -9.16
N TRP A 481 22.90 -12.43 -8.55
CA TRP A 481 23.19 -11.03 -8.31
C TRP A 481 23.60 -10.31 -9.59
N HIS A 482 22.99 -9.15 -9.83
CA HIS A 482 23.36 -8.22 -10.88
C HIS A 482 23.87 -6.94 -10.23
N SER A 483 25.16 -6.64 -10.45
CA SER A 483 25.77 -5.41 -9.97
C SER A 483 25.36 -4.24 -10.86
N MET A 484 25.10 -3.10 -10.23
CA MET A 484 24.66 -1.88 -10.89
C MET A 484 25.45 -0.69 -10.38
N ALA A 485 25.68 0.29 -11.24
CA ALA A 485 26.29 1.56 -10.85
C ALA A 485 25.68 2.75 -11.59
N SER A 486 25.53 3.86 -10.88
CA SER A 486 25.18 5.15 -11.46
C SER A 486 26.05 6.24 -10.82
N GLY A 487 27.00 6.78 -11.59
CA GLY A 487 28.09 7.57 -11.03
C GLY A 487 28.92 6.73 -10.03
N ASP A 488 29.18 7.30 -8.84
CA ASP A 488 29.90 6.62 -7.76
C ASP A 488 29.00 5.67 -6.94
N ALA A 489 27.68 5.76 -7.10
CA ALA A 489 26.74 4.94 -6.36
C ALA A 489 26.70 3.53 -6.94
N ARG A 490 26.97 2.53 -6.10
CA ARG A 490 26.88 1.11 -6.44
C ARG A 490 25.70 0.47 -5.75
N HIS A 491 25.06 -0.48 -6.43
CA HIS A 491 23.97 -1.28 -5.89
C HIS A 491 23.98 -2.69 -6.50
N ALA A 492 23.22 -3.60 -5.92
CA ALA A 492 23.07 -4.95 -6.45
C ALA A 492 21.63 -5.39 -6.28
N VAL A 493 21.09 -6.03 -7.32
CA VAL A 493 19.74 -6.61 -7.30
C VAL A 493 19.85 -8.10 -7.58
N TYR A 494 19.17 -8.90 -6.76
CA TYR A 494 19.07 -10.33 -7.00
C TYR A 494 17.89 -10.65 -7.90
N VAL A 495 18.18 -11.37 -8.99
CA VAL A 495 17.19 -11.89 -9.92
C VAL A 495 16.94 -13.36 -9.63
N TYR A 496 15.69 -13.72 -9.44
CA TYR A 496 15.25 -15.08 -9.13
C TYR A 496 15.23 -15.97 -10.37
N GLY A 497 15.44 -17.26 -10.15
CA GLY A 497 15.19 -18.30 -11.14
C GLY A 497 13.70 -18.51 -11.36
N GLU A 498 13.34 -19.08 -12.50
CA GLU A 498 11.95 -19.34 -12.88
C GLU A 498 11.24 -20.29 -11.91
N ARG A 499 11.97 -21.18 -11.24
CA ARG A 499 11.42 -22.18 -10.32
C ARG A 499 11.50 -21.78 -8.85
N ASP A 500 12.08 -20.62 -8.55
CA ASP A 500 12.15 -20.14 -7.18
C ASP A 500 10.76 -19.73 -6.70
N TRP A 501 10.43 -20.10 -5.46
CA TRP A 501 9.21 -19.67 -4.75
C TRP A 501 7.92 -19.66 -5.58
N PRO A 502 7.47 -20.79 -6.16
CA PRO A 502 6.30 -20.81 -7.04
C PRO A 502 5.02 -20.30 -6.34
N GLN A 503 4.79 -20.68 -5.08
CA GLN A 503 3.63 -20.24 -4.29
C GLN A 503 3.69 -18.75 -3.93
N TRP A 504 4.88 -18.17 -3.79
CA TRP A 504 5.04 -16.73 -3.56
C TRP A 504 4.78 -15.94 -4.84
N ARG A 505 5.30 -16.41 -5.98
CA ARG A 505 5.03 -15.83 -7.30
C ARG A 505 3.53 -15.80 -7.59
N GLN A 506 2.83 -16.88 -7.27
CA GLN A 506 1.38 -16.96 -7.34
C GLN A 506 0.71 -15.90 -6.43
N GLY A 507 1.14 -15.78 -5.19
CA GLY A 507 0.66 -14.74 -4.26
C GLY A 507 0.85 -13.31 -4.79
N LEU A 508 2.04 -13.00 -5.33
CA LEU A 508 2.34 -11.68 -5.92
C LEU A 508 1.48 -11.38 -7.15
N ARG A 509 1.26 -12.37 -8.03
CA ARG A 509 0.36 -12.25 -9.20
C ARG A 509 -1.09 -12.00 -8.78
N GLN A 510 -1.56 -12.70 -7.75
CA GLN A 510 -2.91 -12.48 -7.22
C GLN A 510 -3.02 -11.07 -6.62
N GLN A 511 -2.02 -10.61 -5.86
CA GLN A 511 -2.01 -9.27 -5.27
C GLN A 511 -2.02 -8.17 -6.35
N ALA A 512 -1.15 -8.28 -7.36
CA ALA A 512 -1.09 -7.34 -8.47
C ALA A 512 -2.42 -7.28 -9.25
N THR A 513 -3.04 -8.44 -9.47
CA THR A 513 -4.34 -8.53 -10.17
C THR A 513 -5.48 -7.94 -9.35
N ARG A 514 -5.51 -8.11 -8.02
CA ARG A 514 -6.46 -7.42 -7.13
C ARG A 514 -6.27 -5.90 -7.19
N ALA A 515 -5.02 -5.43 -7.17
CA ALA A 515 -4.70 -4.00 -7.26
C ALA A 515 -5.07 -3.39 -8.62
N TYR A 516 -4.99 -4.16 -9.71
CA TYR A 516 -5.51 -3.75 -11.01
C TYR A 516 -7.04 -3.68 -10.99
N ALA A 517 -7.72 -4.75 -10.55
CA ALA A 517 -9.18 -4.82 -10.48
C ALA A 517 -9.79 -3.65 -9.67
N ALA A 518 -9.15 -3.25 -8.58
CA ALA A 518 -9.59 -2.13 -7.74
C ALA A 518 -9.49 -0.75 -8.41
N ARG A 519 -8.67 -0.60 -9.46
CA ARG A 519 -8.49 0.66 -10.21
C ARG A 519 -9.36 0.73 -11.47
N THR A 520 -9.92 -0.40 -11.91
CA THR A 520 -10.75 -0.49 -13.11
C THR A 520 -12.23 -0.43 -12.76
N PRO A 521 -13.10 0.13 -13.63
CA PRO A 521 -14.53 0.04 -13.46
C PRO A 521 -14.95 -1.42 -13.30
N ALA A 522 -15.90 -1.69 -12.39
CA ALA A 522 -16.43 -3.03 -12.21
C ALA A 522 -16.91 -3.59 -13.56
N ALA A 523 -16.62 -4.86 -13.83
CA ALA A 523 -17.15 -5.52 -15.02
C ALA A 523 -18.68 -5.42 -14.99
N ALA A 524 -19.27 -5.00 -16.12
CA ALA A 524 -20.70 -4.89 -16.30
C ALA A 524 -21.40 -6.17 -15.80
N SER A 525 -22.29 -6.02 -14.82
CA SER A 525 -23.05 -7.10 -14.24
C SER A 525 -24.00 -7.71 -15.29
N ILE A 526 -24.59 -8.87 -14.99
CA ILE A 526 -25.61 -9.46 -15.88
C ILE A 526 -26.80 -8.50 -16.10
N ARG A 527 -27.09 -7.60 -15.14
CA ARG A 527 -28.10 -6.54 -15.28
C ARG A 527 -27.71 -5.47 -16.31
N ASP A 528 -26.42 -5.17 -16.41
CA ASP A 528 -25.88 -4.18 -17.35
C ASP A 528 -25.82 -4.72 -18.80
N ARG A 529 -26.10 -6.01 -18.99
CA ARG A 529 -26.31 -6.59 -20.33
C ARG A 529 -27.64 -6.20 -20.94
N TYR A 530 -28.46 -5.41 -20.25
CA TYR A 530 -29.78 -5.06 -20.71
C TYR A 530 -30.01 -3.55 -20.54
N THR A 531 -30.15 -2.82 -21.64
CA THR A 531 -30.50 -1.39 -21.63
C THR A 531 -32.01 -1.21 -21.69
N PRO A 532 -32.63 -0.40 -20.81
CA PRO A 532 -34.05 -0.13 -20.88
C PRO A 532 -34.39 0.51 -22.23
N VAL A 533 -35.38 -0.03 -22.92
CA VAL A 533 -35.91 0.59 -24.14
C VAL A 533 -36.62 1.88 -23.71
N PRO A 534 -36.42 3.00 -24.41
CA PRO A 534 -37.11 4.24 -24.09
C PRO A 534 -38.62 4.01 -24.02
N ALA A 535 -39.26 4.44 -22.91
CA ALA A 535 -40.67 4.16 -22.66
C ALA A 535 -41.62 5.05 -23.51
N TRP A 536 -41.10 6.16 -24.04
CA TRP A 536 -41.89 7.18 -24.75
C TRP A 536 -42.66 6.69 -25.99
N PRO A 537 -42.20 5.72 -26.81
CA PRO A 537 -42.97 5.26 -27.98
C PRO A 537 -44.26 4.57 -27.56
N PHE A 538 -44.22 3.81 -26.46
CA PHE A 538 -45.38 3.13 -25.89
C PHE A 538 -46.36 4.12 -25.25
N ALA A 539 -45.83 5.15 -24.58
CA ALA A 539 -46.64 6.24 -24.03
C ALA A 539 -47.37 7.04 -25.14
N LEU A 540 -46.68 7.33 -26.26
CA LEU A 540 -47.30 7.99 -27.42
C LEU A 540 -48.37 7.11 -28.08
N ALA A 541 -48.11 5.81 -28.25
CA ALA A 541 -49.08 4.89 -28.82
C ALA A 541 -50.35 4.78 -27.95
N PHE A 542 -50.19 4.73 -26.62
CA PHE A 542 -51.30 4.75 -25.68
C PHE A 542 -52.10 6.08 -25.75
N ALA A 543 -51.40 7.21 -25.72
CA ALA A 543 -52.03 8.53 -25.79
C ALA A 543 -52.80 8.72 -27.11
N ALA A 544 -52.23 8.28 -28.24
CA ALA A 544 -52.88 8.33 -29.55
C ALA A 544 -54.15 7.46 -29.59
N ALA A 545 -54.12 6.24 -29.02
CA ALA A 545 -55.28 5.36 -28.96
C ALA A 545 -56.41 5.95 -28.09
N MET A 546 -56.06 6.54 -26.95
CA MET A 546 -57.02 7.22 -26.07
C MET A 546 -57.63 8.47 -26.71
N LEU A 547 -56.83 9.29 -27.40
CA LEU A 547 -57.30 10.45 -28.16
C LEU A 547 -58.23 10.06 -29.31
N ALA A 548 -57.90 8.98 -30.03
CA ALA A 548 -58.73 8.47 -31.13
C ALA A 548 -60.09 7.96 -30.61
N LEU A 549 -60.11 7.26 -29.47
CA LEU A 549 -61.34 6.84 -28.80
C LEU A 549 -62.19 8.04 -28.37
N TRP A 550 -61.58 9.04 -27.73
CA TRP A 550 -62.28 10.26 -27.31
C TRP A 550 -62.88 11.05 -28.47
N TYR A 551 -62.10 11.25 -29.54
CA TYR A 551 -62.56 11.97 -30.74
C TYR A 551 -63.74 11.25 -31.41
N ARG A 552 -63.70 9.91 -31.46
CA ARG A 552 -64.79 9.11 -32.01
C ARG A 552 -66.03 9.13 -31.14
N GLU A 553 -65.88 9.08 -29.82
CA GLU A 553 -67.02 9.22 -28.91
C GLU A 553 -67.69 10.59 -29.07
N ARG A 554 -66.90 11.66 -29.20
CA ARG A 554 -67.39 13.02 -29.38
C ARG A 554 -68.04 13.27 -30.74
N SER A 555 -67.58 12.63 -31.81
CA SER A 555 -68.20 12.71 -33.15
C SER A 555 -69.40 11.78 -33.34
N SER A 556 -69.65 10.89 -32.38
CA SER A 556 -70.81 10.00 -32.34
C SER A 556 -71.97 10.50 -31.46
N ARG A 557 -71.74 11.58 -30.69
CA ARG A 557 -72.78 12.41 -30.07
C ARG A 557 -73.12 13.55 -31.01
#